data_AF-A0A345DMJ5-F1
#
_entry.id   AF-A0A345DMJ5-F1
#
_cell.length_a   1.000
_cell.length_b   1.000
_cell.length_c   1.000
_cell.angle_alpha   90.00
_cell.angle_beta   90.00
_cell.angle_gamma   90.00
#
_symmetry.space_group_name_H-M   'P 1'
#
loop_
_entity.id
_entity.type
_entity.pdbx_description
1 polymer ?
#
loop_
_entity_poly.entity_id
_entity_poly.type
_entity_poly.pdbx_seq_one_letter_code
_entity_poly.pdbx_strand_id
1 'polypeptide(L)'
;MIKIGIDPSGTGTTGIVIYEDNKIIRKIEIIYNNWLKQLEFIIDSFSAFRYKNSYKFNIENCLPTNANGSKDRDDLLRLLGALEIKLNDLQIEINWVSPKYTKSVVKNIKNLSKYNDSCLWKYDKDPNLTYQYGKGWFYNNEKISNHLRDAIIIANYEN
;
A
#
# COMPACT_ATOMS: atom_id res chain seq x y z
N MET A 1 -10.72 -12.40 8.28
CA MET A 1 -10.90 -11.01 7.79
C MET A 1 -9.94 -10.74 6.64
N ILE A 2 -10.44 -10.16 5.55
CA ILE A 2 -9.59 -9.70 4.44
C ILE A 2 -9.08 -8.29 4.73
N LYS A 3 -7.78 -8.04 4.53
CA LYS A 3 -7.21 -6.67 4.56
C LYS A 3 -6.53 -6.40 3.24
N ILE A 4 -6.83 -5.27 2.62
CA ILE A 4 -6.23 -4.83 1.37
C ILE A 4 -5.51 -3.51 1.64
N GLY A 5 -4.25 -3.43 1.22
CA GLY A 5 -3.47 -2.20 1.25
C GLY A 5 -3.00 -1.86 -0.15
N ILE A 6 -3.20 -0.61 -0.55
CA ILE A 6 -2.81 -0.09 -1.86
C ILE A 6 -1.97 1.17 -1.67
N ASP A 7 -0.76 1.15 -2.22
CA ASP A 7 0.09 2.31 -2.47
C ASP A 7 -0.07 2.73 -3.95
N PRO A 8 -0.99 3.66 -4.26
CA PRO A 8 -1.31 4.00 -5.64
C PRO A 8 -0.34 5.05 -6.19
N SER A 9 0.04 4.88 -7.45
CA SER A 9 0.91 5.80 -8.16
C SER A 9 0.20 6.59 -9.27
N GLY A 10 -0.78 6.02 -9.97
CA GLY A 10 -1.42 6.64 -11.15
C GLY A 10 -0.56 6.60 -12.41
N THR A 11 0.76 6.78 -12.26
CA THR A 11 1.80 6.70 -13.30
C THR A 11 3.07 6.11 -12.71
N GLY A 12 3.34 4.83 -12.98
CA GLY A 12 4.50 4.14 -12.40
C GLY A 12 4.10 2.85 -11.71
N THR A 13 4.67 2.60 -10.53
CA THR A 13 4.46 1.36 -9.77
C THR A 13 3.40 1.54 -8.70
N THR A 14 2.34 0.75 -8.77
CA THR A 14 1.35 0.62 -7.68
C THR A 14 1.61 -0.67 -6.92
N GLY A 15 1.76 -0.58 -5.61
CA GLY A 15 1.91 -1.73 -4.71
C GLY A 15 0.55 -2.15 -4.16
N ILE A 16 0.24 -3.45 -4.22
CA ILE A 16 -0.99 -4.02 -3.66
C ILE A 16 -0.62 -5.25 -2.84
N VAL A 17 -1.20 -5.35 -1.64
CA VAL A 17 -1.16 -6.57 -0.85
C VAL A 17 -2.55 -6.95 -0.37
N ILE A 18 -2.80 -8.26 -0.34
CA ILE A 18 -4.04 -8.83 0.16
C ILE A 18 -3.69 -9.80 1.27
N TYR A 19 -4.28 -9.56 2.43
CA TYR A 19 -4.22 -10.44 3.58
C TYR A 19 -5.50 -11.24 3.73
N GLU A 20 -5.34 -12.46 4.18
CA GLU A 20 -6.39 -13.28 4.77
C GLU A 20 -5.92 -13.73 6.15
N ASP A 21 -6.68 -13.38 7.19
CA ASP A 21 -6.40 -13.77 8.58
C ASP A 21 -4.96 -13.45 9.01
N ASN A 22 -4.55 -12.20 8.74
CA ASN A 22 -3.23 -11.64 9.01
C ASN A 22 -2.05 -12.30 8.28
N LYS A 23 -2.32 -13.12 7.25
CA LYS A 23 -1.29 -13.66 6.35
C LYS A 23 -1.45 -13.05 4.97
N ILE A 24 -0.34 -12.59 4.37
CA ILE A 24 -0.37 -12.15 2.97
C ILE A 24 -0.62 -13.37 2.08
N ILE A 25 -1.69 -13.31 1.30
CA ILE A 25 -2.02 -14.31 0.27
C ILE A 25 -1.66 -13.83 -1.14
N ARG A 26 -1.52 -12.51 -1.34
CA ARG A 26 -1.07 -11.92 -2.62
C ARG A 26 -0.21 -10.69 -2.38
N LYS A 27 0.92 -10.62 -3.10
CA LYS A 27 1.80 -9.45 -3.28
C LYS A 27 1.78 -9.10 -4.76
N ILE A 28 1.43 -7.87 -5.12
CA ILE A 28 1.30 -7.47 -6.53
C ILE A 28 1.95 -6.11 -6.72
N GLU A 29 2.73 -5.97 -7.80
CA GLU A 29 3.24 -4.70 -8.28
C GLU A 29 2.75 -4.48 -9.71
N ILE A 30 2.12 -3.34 -9.96
CA ILE A 30 1.60 -2.96 -11.26
C ILE A 30 2.49 -1.86 -11.80
N ILE A 31 3.16 -2.10 -12.93
CA ILE A 31 4.04 -1.11 -13.55
C ILE A 31 3.38 -0.64 -14.85
N TYR A 32 2.35 0.20 -14.72
CA TYR A 32 1.68 0.81 -15.87
C TYR A 32 1.85 2.32 -15.86
N ASN A 33 2.20 2.89 -17.01
CA ASN A 33 2.21 4.33 -17.22
C ASN A 33 0.84 4.86 -17.69
N ASN A 34 -0.24 4.28 -17.17
CA ASN A 34 -1.61 4.64 -17.55
C ASN A 34 -2.55 4.34 -16.38
N TRP A 35 -3.16 5.39 -15.84
CA TRP A 35 -4.03 5.30 -14.67
C TRP A 35 -5.27 4.41 -14.89
N LEU A 36 -5.83 4.38 -16.09
CA LEU A 36 -7.02 3.56 -16.40
C LEU A 36 -6.67 2.07 -16.35
N LYS A 37 -5.52 1.68 -16.91
CA LYS A 37 -5.03 0.30 -16.80
C LYS A 37 -4.72 -0.10 -15.35
N GLN A 38 -4.19 0.82 -14.55
CA GLN A 38 -3.99 0.58 -13.13
C GLN A 38 -5.34 0.38 -12.41
N LEU A 39 -6.34 1.21 -12.70
CA LEU A 39 -7.69 1.09 -12.15
C LEU A 39 -8.29 -0.28 -12.47
N GLU A 40 -8.34 -0.66 -13.74
CA GLU A 40 -8.89 -1.95 -14.19
C GLU A 40 -8.24 -3.11 -13.44
N PHE A 41 -6.90 -3.10 -13.38
CA PHE A 41 -6.16 -4.15 -12.68
C PHE A 41 -6.43 -4.17 -11.17
N ILE A 42 -6.51 -3.00 -10.52
CA ILE A 42 -6.83 -2.91 -9.09
C ILE A 42 -8.19 -3.54 -8.83
N ILE A 43 -9.23 -3.17 -9.59
CA ILE A 43 -10.59 -3.72 -9.44
C ILE A 43 -10.59 -5.25 -9.63
N ASP A 44 -9.93 -5.73 -10.67
CA ASP A 44 -9.83 -7.16 -10.97
C ASP A 44 -9.11 -7.93 -9.85
N SER A 45 -8.07 -7.34 -9.25
CA SER A 45 -7.22 -7.97 -8.24
C SER A 45 -7.98 -8.39 -6.98
N PHE A 46 -9.07 -7.70 -6.64
CA PHE A 46 -9.87 -8.05 -5.46
C PHE A 46 -11.29 -8.52 -5.76
N SER A 47 -11.70 -8.59 -7.03
CA SER A 47 -13.01 -9.10 -7.47
C SER A 47 -13.38 -10.44 -6.80
N ALA A 48 -12.43 -11.36 -6.67
CA ALA A 48 -12.60 -12.67 -6.04
C ALA A 48 -12.93 -12.62 -4.53
N PHE A 49 -12.63 -11.51 -3.85
CA PHE A 49 -12.85 -11.35 -2.42
C PHE A 49 -14.11 -10.52 -2.09
N ARG A 50 -14.79 -9.99 -3.10
CA ARG A 50 -15.97 -9.10 -2.95
C ARG A 50 -17.09 -9.71 -2.12
N TYR A 51 -17.28 -11.03 -2.16
CA TYR A 51 -18.37 -11.73 -1.47
C TYR A 51 -18.02 -12.15 -0.04
N LYS A 52 -16.84 -11.80 0.49
CA LYS A 52 -16.48 -12.13 1.88
C LYS A 52 -17.14 -11.15 2.85
N ASN A 53 -17.65 -11.69 3.97
CA ASN A 53 -18.44 -10.95 4.97
C ASN A 53 -17.67 -9.84 5.73
N SER A 54 -16.34 -9.74 5.59
CA SER A 54 -15.55 -8.73 6.29
C SER A 54 -14.25 -8.41 5.54
N TYR A 55 -14.15 -7.16 5.08
CA TYR A 55 -12.96 -6.60 4.44
C TYR A 55 -12.61 -5.25 5.04
N LYS A 56 -11.31 -4.94 5.07
CA LYS A 56 -10.77 -3.58 5.26
C LYS A 56 -10.03 -3.19 3.99
N PHE A 57 -10.44 -2.08 3.37
CA PHE A 57 -9.86 -1.60 2.12
C PHE A 57 -9.15 -0.27 2.34
N ASN A 58 -7.84 -0.32 2.51
CA ASN A 58 -7.03 0.84 2.84
C ASN A 58 -6.25 1.29 1.59
N ILE A 59 -6.37 2.57 1.22
CA ILE A 59 -5.67 3.16 0.08
C ILE A 59 -4.94 4.40 0.56
N GLU A 60 -3.65 4.55 0.23
CA GLU A 60 -2.96 5.80 0.52
C GLU A 60 -3.43 6.93 -0.39
N ASN A 61 -3.76 8.07 0.22
CA ASN A 61 -4.11 9.29 -0.47
C ASN A 61 -2.83 10.12 -0.76
N CYS A 62 -2.10 9.75 -1.81
CA CYS A 62 -0.80 10.33 -2.19
C CYS A 62 -0.83 11.79 -2.71
N LEU A 63 -1.99 12.46 -2.68
CA LEU A 63 -2.17 13.83 -3.18
C LEU A 63 -1.33 14.95 -2.53
N PRO A 64 -0.97 14.91 -1.23
CA PRO A 64 -0.34 16.06 -0.57
C PRO A 64 1.16 16.27 -0.85
N THR A 65 1.80 15.57 -1.81
CA THR A 65 3.27 15.64 -1.99
C THR A 65 3.76 16.41 -3.22
N ASN A 66 2.93 16.72 -4.20
CA ASN A 66 3.36 17.42 -5.42
C ASN A 66 2.61 18.75 -5.59
N ALA A 67 3.25 19.84 -5.14
CA ALA A 67 2.74 21.22 -5.26
C ALA A 67 2.84 21.81 -6.68
N ASN A 68 3.24 21.03 -7.69
CA ASN A 68 3.37 21.48 -9.08
C ASN A 68 2.42 20.67 -9.98
N GLY A 69 1.71 21.33 -10.91
CA GLY A 69 0.83 20.69 -11.88
C GLY A 69 1.61 19.82 -12.85
N SER A 70 1.75 18.54 -12.54
CA SER A 70 2.36 17.53 -13.41
C SER A 70 1.30 16.51 -13.84
N LYS A 71 1.47 15.95 -15.03
CA LYS A 71 0.62 14.86 -15.55
C LYS A 71 0.46 13.72 -14.54
N ASP A 72 1.53 13.36 -13.84
CA ASP A 72 1.53 12.29 -12.83
C ASP A 72 0.56 12.59 -11.67
N ARG A 73 0.46 13.86 -11.25
CA ARG A 73 -0.52 14.28 -10.25
C ARG A 73 -1.94 14.16 -10.76
N ASP A 74 -2.19 14.58 -12.00
CA ASP A 74 -3.52 14.52 -12.61
C ASP A 74 -3.98 13.08 -12.82
N ASP A 75 -3.06 12.19 -13.26
CA ASP A 75 -3.34 10.78 -13.46
C ASP A 75 -3.52 10.03 -12.12
N LEU A 76 -2.78 10.41 -11.07
CA LEU A 76 -3.06 9.96 -9.70
C LEU A 76 -4.44 10.43 -9.23
N LEU A 77 -4.78 11.71 -9.41
CA LEU A 77 -6.11 12.25 -9.05
C LEU A 77 -7.24 11.49 -9.75
N ARG A 78 -7.08 11.24 -11.06
CA ARG A 78 -8.03 10.43 -11.84
C ARG A 78 -8.15 9.01 -11.30
N LEU A 79 -7.03 8.36 -10.98
CA LEU A 79 -7.03 7.02 -10.39
C LEU A 79 -7.80 7.00 -9.06
N LEU A 80 -7.48 7.92 -8.14
CA LEU A 80 -8.10 7.96 -6.82
C LEU A 80 -9.61 8.25 -6.90
N GLY A 81 -10.02 9.24 -7.71
CA GLY A 81 -11.44 9.55 -7.90
C GLY A 81 -12.21 8.42 -8.61
N ALA A 82 -11.60 7.77 -9.59
CA ALA A 82 -12.23 6.63 -10.25
C ALA A 82 -12.33 5.40 -9.34
N LEU A 83 -11.33 5.16 -8.47
CA LEU A 83 -11.39 4.13 -7.43
C LEU A 83 -12.52 4.41 -6.46
N GLU A 84 -12.67 5.65 -5.99
CA GLU A 84 -13.76 6.05 -5.09
C GLU A 84 -15.13 5.74 -5.70
N ILE A 85 -15.38 6.17 -6.94
CA ILE A 85 -16.64 5.92 -7.63
C ILE A 85 -16.88 4.42 -7.79
N LYS A 86 -15.89 3.68 -8.33
CA LYS A 86 -16.04 2.24 -8.60
C LYS A 86 -16.25 1.42 -7.34
N LEU A 87 -15.53 1.72 -6.26
CA LEU A 87 -15.67 1.00 -5.01
C LEU A 87 -17.01 1.33 -4.33
N ASN A 88 -17.48 2.58 -4.40
CA ASN A 88 -18.82 2.97 -3.95
C ASN A 88 -19.92 2.23 -4.74
N ASP A 89 -19.82 2.12 -6.07
CA ASP A 89 -20.75 1.33 -6.90
C ASP A 89 -20.77 -0.14 -6.47
N LEU A 90 -19.62 -0.65 -6.01
CA LEU A 90 -19.48 -2.02 -5.50
C LEU A 90 -19.91 -2.17 -4.03
N GLN A 91 -20.33 -1.08 -3.38
CA GLN A 91 -20.66 -0.97 -1.95
C GLN A 91 -19.48 -1.32 -1.02
N ILE A 92 -18.27 -0.94 -1.42
CA ILE A 92 -17.03 -1.16 -0.67
C ILE A 92 -16.60 0.16 -0.02
N GLU A 93 -16.58 0.20 1.32
CA GLU A 93 -16.07 1.34 2.07
C GLU A 93 -14.53 1.42 1.98
N ILE A 94 -14.03 2.63 1.66
CA ILE A 94 -12.59 2.92 1.55
C ILE A 94 -12.12 3.65 2.80
N ASN A 95 -11.02 3.17 3.38
CA ASN A 95 -10.25 3.93 4.36
C ASN A 95 -9.09 4.64 3.66
N TRP A 96 -9.20 5.95 3.54
CA TRP A 96 -8.14 6.79 3.01
C TRP A 96 -7.02 6.97 4.04
N VAL A 97 -5.83 6.47 3.72
CA VAL A 97 -4.64 6.56 4.58
C VAL A 97 -3.83 7.78 4.19
N SER A 98 -3.46 8.61 5.18
CA SER A 98 -2.59 9.75 4.91
C SER A 98 -1.15 9.30 4.64
N PRO A 99 -0.44 9.87 3.64
CA PRO A 99 0.98 9.60 3.43
C PRO A 99 1.87 9.99 4.61
N LYS A 100 1.37 10.82 5.53
CA LYS A 100 2.07 11.13 6.78
C LYS A 100 2.23 9.88 7.64
N TYR A 101 1.27 8.95 7.60
CA TYR A 101 1.30 7.72 8.38
C TYR A 101 2.44 6.81 7.93
N THR A 102 2.46 6.41 6.66
CA THR A 102 3.50 5.54 6.09
C THR A 102 4.89 6.16 6.24
N LYS A 103 5.03 7.45 5.94
CA LYS A 103 6.29 8.19 6.14
C LYS A 103 6.77 8.17 7.59
N SER A 104 5.87 8.33 8.55
CA SER A 104 6.20 8.28 9.98
C SER A 104 6.71 6.89 10.37
N VAL A 105 5.98 5.83 9.99
CA VAL A 105 6.37 4.43 10.24
C VAL A 105 7.75 4.14 9.65
N VAL A 106 7.96 4.46 8.38
CA VAL A 106 9.24 4.24 7.67
C VAL A 106 10.39 4.99 8.35
N LYS A 107 10.17 6.26 8.72
CA LYS A 107 11.20 7.08 9.39
C LYS A 107 11.58 6.49 10.75
N ASN A 108 10.59 6.08 11.54
CA ASN A 108 10.83 5.52 12.88
C ASN A 108 11.61 4.20 12.80
N ILE A 109 11.18 3.26 11.96
CA ILE A 109 11.85 1.97 11.79
C ILE A 109 13.29 2.17 11.29
N LYS A 110 13.52 3.04 10.31
CA LYS A 110 14.86 3.34 9.81
C LYS A 110 15.76 3.94 10.90
N ASN A 111 15.23 4.85 11.73
CA ASN A 111 16.01 5.44 12.81
C ASN A 111 16.36 4.41 13.89
N LEU A 112 15.40 3.59 14.32
CA LEU A 112 15.64 2.55 15.32
C LEU A 112 16.66 1.50 14.85
N SER A 113 16.62 1.13 13.58
CA SER A 113 17.58 0.17 13.02
C SER A 113 19.05 0.61 13.06
N LYS A 114 19.34 1.91 13.18
CA LYS A 114 20.72 2.44 13.28
C LYS A 114 21.39 2.12 14.61
N TYR A 115 20.59 1.93 15.65
CA TYR A 115 21.05 1.80 17.04
C TYR A 115 20.79 0.40 17.60
N ASN A 116 20.30 -0.53 16.78
CA ASN A 116 20.11 -1.93 17.17
C ASN A 116 21.34 -2.74 16.77
N ASP A 117 21.90 -3.53 17.70
CA ASP A 117 23.08 -4.40 17.49
C ASP A 117 22.94 -5.32 16.28
N SER A 118 21.71 -5.79 16.00
CA SER A 118 21.42 -6.65 14.84
C SER A 118 21.22 -5.90 13.51
N CYS A 119 21.17 -4.57 13.55
CA CYS A 119 20.78 -3.68 12.44
C CYS A 119 19.40 -4.01 11.84
N LEU A 120 18.60 -4.85 12.49
CA LEU A 120 17.32 -5.37 12.01
C LEU A 120 16.20 -4.81 12.88
N TRP A 121 15.20 -4.22 12.26
CA TRP A 121 14.01 -3.75 12.97
C TRP A 121 12.76 -4.34 12.34
N LYS A 122 11.75 -4.61 13.17
CA LYS A 122 10.48 -5.21 12.76
C LYS A 122 9.38 -4.16 12.82
N TYR A 123 8.40 -4.26 11.94
CA TYR A 123 7.19 -3.47 12.05
C TYR A 123 6.23 -4.14 13.03
N ASP A 124 5.81 -3.41 14.07
CA ASP A 124 5.05 -4.00 15.19
C ASP A 124 3.72 -4.63 14.76
N LYS A 125 3.07 -4.09 13.72
CA LYS A 125 1.78 -4.61 13.22
C LYS A 125 1.92 -5.78 12.24
N ASP A 126 3.11 -5.99 11.67
CA ASP A 126 3.45 -7.20 10.91
C ASP A 126 4.96 -7.50 11.10
N PRO A 127 5.31 -8.36 12.07
CA PRO A 127 6.71 -8.67 12.38
C PRO A 127 7.50 -9.35 11.25
N ASN A 128 6.82 -9.81 10.19
CA ASN A 128 7.47 -10.34 9.00
C ASN A 128 8.01 -9.23 8.09
N LEU A 129 7.45 -8.02 8.18
CA LEU A 129 8.01 -6.83 7.55
C LEU A 129 9.16 -6.32 8.40
N THR A 130 10.36 -6.42 7.84
CA THR A 130 11.59 -6.00 8.52
C THR A 130 12.39 -5.02 7.68
N TYR A 131 13.18 -4.20 8.36
CA TYR A 131 14.15 -3.31 7.74
C TYR A 131 15.54 -3.63 8.27
N GLN A 132 16.50 -3.80 7.36
CA GLN A 132 17.90 -3.94 7.71
C GLN A 132 18.67 -2.68 7.28
N TYR A 133 19.34 -2.04 8.24
CA TYR A 133 20.12 -0.83 8.00
C TYR A 133 21.16 -1.05 6.89
N GLY A 134 21.17 -0.14 5.90
CA GLY A 134 22.04 -0.23 4.72
C GLY A 134 21.62 -1.25 3.65
N LYS A 135 20.67 -2.16 3.92
CA LYS A 135 20.28 -3.22 2.96
C LYS A 135 18.88 -3.06 2.38
N GLY A 136 17.93 -2.50 3.14
CA GLY A 136 16.57 -2.23 2.67
C GLY A 136 15.48 -2.99 3.43
N TRP A 137 14.33 -3.15 2.78
CA TRP A 137 13.13 -3.78 3.35
C TRP A 137 12.98 -5.22 2.92
N PHE A 138 12.48 -6.05 3.83
CA PHE A 138 12.25 -7.47 3.62
C PHE A 138 10.88 -7.88 4.15
N TYR A 139 10.28 -8.86 3.50
CA TYR A 139 9.09 -9.56 3.99
C TYR A 139 9.38 -11.06 4.01
N ASN A 140 9.24 -11.73 5.15
CA ASN A 140 9.63 -13.15 5.31
C ASN A 140 11.06 -13.43 4.81
N ASN A 141 12.00 -12.54 5.13
CA ASN A 141 13.41 -12.58 4.69
C ASN A 141 13.64 -12.40 3.17
N GLU A 142 12.61 -12.15 2.37
CA GLU A 142 12.74 -11.79 0.95
C GLU A 142 12.80 -10.28 0.79
N LYS A 143 13.75 -9.78 -0.02
CA LYS A 143 13.85 -8.34 -0.29
C LYS A 143 12.62 -7.88 -1.08
N ILE A 144 12.03 -6.76 -0.67
CA ILE A 144 10.84 -6.18 -1.32
C ILE A 144 11.07 -4.74 -1.76
N SER A 145 10.23 -4.25 -2.67
CA SER A 145 10.23 -2.85 -3.09
C SER A 145 9.66 -1.92 -2.01
N ASN A 146 9.85 -0.62 -2.21
CA ASN A 146 9.24 0.39 -1.36
C ASN A 146 7.71 0.42 -1.49
N HIS A 147 7.17 0.11 -2.68
CA HIS A 147 5.73 0.11 -2.94
C HIS A 147 5.03 -1.06 -2.24
N LEU A 148 5.61 -2.26 -2.28
CA LEU A 148 5.10 -3.38 -1.49
C LEU A 148 5.21 -3.14 0.01
N ARG A 149 6.31 -2.51 0.46
CA ARG A 149 6.44 -2.09 1.87
C ARG A 149 5.31 -1.14 2.26
N ASP A 150 5.05 -0.09 1.47
CA ASP A 150 4.00 0.87 1.78
C ASP A 150 2.64 0.20 1.78
N ALA A 151 2.33 -0.63 0.77
CA ALA A 151 1.11 -1.42 0.73
C ALA A 151 0.90 -2.30 1.99
N ILE A 152 1.97 -2.92 2.52
CA ILE A 152 1.92 -3.68 3.79
C ILE A 152 1.59 -2.78 4.99
N ILE A 153 2.22 -1.62 5.10
CA ILE A 153 1.97 -0.67 6.18
C ILE A 153 0.51 -0.16 6.09
N ILE A 154 0.05 0.16 4.89
CA ILE A 154 -1.30 0.65 4.60
C ILE A 154 -2.35 -0.42 4.94
N ALA A 155 -2.13 -1.69 4.56
CA ALA A 155 -3.06 -2.79 4.88
C ALA A 155 -3.25 -2.99 6.39
N ASN A 156 -2.24 -2.66 7.19
CA ASN A 156 -2.25 -2.77 8.66
C ASN A 156 -2.55 -1.44 9.37
N TYR A 157 -2.98 -0.42 8.62
CA TYR A 157 -3.49 0.80 9.20
C TYR A 157 -4.79 0.53 9.98
N GLU A 158 -4.86 1.12 11.17
CA GLU A 158 -6.01 1.06 12.06
C GLU A 158 -6.28 2.51 12.49
N ASN A 159 -7.51 2.96 12.29
CA ASN A 159 -8.01 4.26 12.74
C ASN A 159 -8.15 4.30 14.25
#